data_AF-A0A0D0DGE0-F1
#
_entry.id   AF-A0A0D0DGE0-F1
#
_cell.length_a   1.000
_cell.length_b   1.000
_cell.length_c   1.000
_cell.angle_alpha   90.00
_cell.angle_beta   90.00
_cell.angle_gamma   90.00
#
_symmetry.space_group_name_H-M   'P 1'
#
loop_
_entity.id
_entity.type
_entity.pdbx_description
1 polymer ?
#
loop_
_entity_poly.entity_id
_entity_poly.type
_entity_poly.pdbx_seq_one_letter_code
_entity_poly.pdbx_strand_id
1 'polypeptide(L)'
;PISTISSHLSINSLPSSFPLFSYLSPCGAHCLTKQKLMTCCNEIWSLHRLSSCSGHSFLIGSTTEMLLSGVSPDIAKAMGCCWFVGTWYMTWSSNSFLCYWHSLELLGPLHIELPPPPTSTHLSI
;
A
#
# COMPACT_ATOMS: atom_id res chain seq x y z
N PRO A 1 -8.70 -6.73 -7.27
CA PRO A 1 -8.11 -5.74 -8.22
C PRO A 1 -8.72 -5.81 -9.64
N ILE A 2 -8.85 -7.00 -10.24
CA ILE A 2 -9.40 -7.16 -11.61
C ILE A 2 -10.85 -6.67 -11.68
N SER A 3 -11.69 -7.04 -10.72
CA SER A 3 -13.07 -6.57 -10.62
C SER A 3 -13.17 -5.05 -10.54
N THR A 4 -12.32 -4.41 -9.74
CA THR A 4 -12.27 -2.95 -9.60
C THR A 4 -11.92 -2.25 -10.91
N ILE A 5 -10.93 -2.76 -11.65
CA ILE A 5 -10.55 -2.21 -12.97
C ILE A 5 -11.68 -2.43 -13.98
N SER A 6 -12.29 -3.62 -13.99
CA SER A 6 -13.43 -3.91 -14.86
C SER A 6 -14.60 -2.97 -14.59
N SER A 7 -14.92 -2.70 -13.32
CA SER A 7 -15.94 -1.73 -12.94
C SER A 7 -15.55 -0.30 -13.29
N HIS A 8 -14.28 0.06 -13.15
CA HIS A 8 -13.81 1.38 -13.55
C HIS A 8 -14.00 1.62 -15.05
N LEU A 9 -13.62 0.64 -15.87
CA LEU A 9 -13.77 0.70 -17.33
C LEU A 9 -15.25 0.68 -17.76
N SER A 10 -16.13 -0.03 -17.04
CA SER A 10 -17.56 -0.02 -17.34
C SER A 10 -18.23 1.30 -16.99
N ILE A 11 -17.87 1.91 -15.85
CA ILE A 11 -18.43 3.18 -15.38
C ILE A 11 -17.85 4.37 -16.17
N ASN A 12 -16.55 4.34 -16.45
CA ASN A 12 -15.82 5.42 -17.12
C ASN A 12 -15.51 5.00 -18.56
N SER A 13 -16.55 4.95 -19.39
CA SER A 13 -16.43 4.68 -20.83
C SER A 13 -15.83 5.89 -21.55
N LEU A 14 -14.52 6.07 -21.41
CA LEU A 14 -13.74 7.16 -22.01
C LEU A 14 -13.08 6.70 -23.32
N PRO A 15 -12.88 7.61 -24.29
CA PRO A 15 -12.11 7.30 -25.50
C PRO A 15 -10.69 6.85 -25.18
N SER A 16 -10.10 6.04 -26.05
CA SER A 16 -8.72 5.54 -25.91
C SER A 16 -7.64 6.62 -25.94
N SER A 17 -7.99 7.88 -26.23
CA SER A 17 -7.10 9.03 -26.10
C SER A 17 -6.84 9.44 -24.65
N PHE A 18 -7.64 8.96 -23.70
CA PHE A 18 -7.50 9.26 -22.28
C PHE A 18 -6.65 8.21 -21.54
N PRO A 19 -5.89 8.60 -20.50
CA PRO A 19 -5.16 7.66 -19.66
C PRO A 19 -6.09 6.64 -18.95
N LEU A 20 -5.55 5.45 -18.66
CA LEU A 20 -6.30 4.32 -18.08
C LEU A 20 -7.08 4.66 -16.79
N PHE A 21 -6.53 5.52 -15.94
CA PHE A 21 -7.16 5.92 -14.67
C PHE A 21 -7.93 7.24 -14.77
N SER A 22 -8.44 7.57 -15.96
CA SER A 22 -9.29 8.74 -16.14
C SER A 22 -10.71 8.44 -15.70
N TYR A 23 -11.37 9.41 -15.07
CA TYR A 23 -12.71 9.24 -14.54
C TYR A 23 -13.61 10.40 -14.93
N LEU A 24 -14.91 10.14 -15.01
CA LEU A 24 -15.94 11.14 -15.29
C LEU A 24 -16.37 11.80 -13.99
N SER A 25 -16.46 13.12 -14.02
CA SER A 25 -17.12 13.93 -12.99
C SER A 25 -18.24 14.75 -13.64
N PRO A 26 -19.14 15.37 -12.85
CA PRO A 26 -20.14 16.30 -13.39
C PRO A 26 -19.55 17.44 -14.23
N CYS A 27 -18.27 17.77 -14.03
CA CYS A 27 -17.55 18.81 -14.74
C CYS A 27 -16.78 18.29 -15.98
N GLY A 28 -16.84 16.98 -16.27
CA GLY A 28 -16.17 16.35 -17.40
C GLY A 28 -15.15 15.27 -17.00
N ALA A 29 -14.34 14.85 -17.97
CA ALA A 29 -13.32 13.82 -17.79
C ALA A 29 -12.06 14.40 -17.12
N HIS A 30 -11.51 13.67 -16.15
CA HIS A 30 -10.29 14.04 -15.45
C HIS A 30 -9.33 12.87 -15.35
N CYS A 31 -8.03 13.16 -15.46
CA CYS A 31 -7.00 12.18 -15.14
C CYS A 31 -6.82 12.08 -13.61
N LEU A 32 -6.77 10.85 -13.08
CA LEU A 32 -6.36 10.62 -11.70
C LEU A 32 -4.86 10.85 -11.58
N THR A 33 -4.48 11.94 -10.90
CA THR A 33 -3.09 12.22 -10.58
C THR A 33 -2.71 11.62 -9.23
N LYS A 34 -1.42 11.39 -9.01
CA LYS A 34 -0.88 10.99 -7.70
C LYS A 34 -1.40 11.89 -6.58
N GLN A 35 -1.40 13.20 -6.79
CA GLN A 35 -1.85 14.18 -5.78
C GLN A 35 -3.32 13.96 -5.43
N LYS A 36 -4.21 13.85 -6.43
CA LYS A 36 -5.65 13.60 -6.18
C LYS A 36 -5.89 12.30 -5.41
N LEU A 37 -5.20 11.23 -5.80
CA LEU A 37 -5.30 9.95 -5.11
C LEU A 37 -4.86 10.07 -3.64
N MET A 38 -3.69 10.68 -3.40
CA MET A 38 -3.17 10.86 -2.03
C MET A 38 -4.06 11.75 -1.19
N THR A 39 -4.63 12.83 -1.75
CA THR A 39 -5.58 13.68 -1.04
C THR A 39 -6.81 12.88 -0.61
N CYS A 40 -7.43 12.13 -1.53
CA CYS A 40 -8.58 11.30 -1.23
C CYS A 40 -8.28 10.24 -0.14
N CYS A 41 -7.14 9.54 -0.25
CA CYS A 41 -6.75 8.56 0.77
C CYS A 41 -6.52 9.20 2.15
N ASN A 42 -5.87 10.36 2.19
CA ASN A 42 -5.61 11.07 3.45
C ASN A 42 -6.87 11.66 4.08
N GLU A 43 -7.84 12.08 3.28
CA GLU A 43 -9.17 12.47 3.77
C GLU A 43 -9.86 11.30 4.47
N ILE A 44 -9.87 10.12 3.83
CA ILE A 44 -10.44 8.90 4.41
C ILE A 44 -9.69 8.50 5.69
N TRP A 45 -8.36 8.50 5.69
CA TRP A 45 -7.58 8.18 6.90
C TRP A 45 -7.81 9.14 8.04
N SER A 46 -7.94 10.44 7.75
CA SER A 46 -8.25 11.46 8.74
C SER A 46 -9.59 11.18 9.43
N LEU A 47 -10.61 10.76 8.68
CA LEU A 47 -11.91 10.35 9.24
C LEU A 47 -11.77 9.18 10.23
N HIS A 48 -10.80 8.29 10.00
CA HIS A 48 -10.50 7.16 10.88
C HIS A 48 -9.43 7.46 11.93
N ARG A 49 -9.01 8.72 12.09
CA ARG A 49 -7.94 9.16 13.03
C ARG A 49 -6.60 8.44 12.79
N LEU A 50 -6.35 8.04 11.55
CA LEU A 50 -5.09 7.44 11.12
C LEU A 50 -4.14 8.53 10.60
N SER A 51 -2.84 8.29 10.74
CA SER A 51 -1.82 9.21 10.24
C SER A 51 -1.87 9.31 8.72
N SER A 52 -1.46 10.47 8.19
CA SER A 52 -1.36 10.66 6.75
C SER A 52 -0.36 9.67 6.17
N CYS A 53 -0.72 9.07 5.04
CA CYS A 53 0.14 8.14 4.35
C CYS A 53 0.58 8.71 3.01
N SER A 54 1.84 8.38 2.69
CA SER A 54 2.54 8.84 1.52
C SER A 54 2.50 7.77 0.43
N GLY A 55 2.77 8.16 -0.81
CA GLY A 55 2.96 7.17 -1.88
C GLY A 55 4.02 6.12 -1.57
N HIS A 56 5.01 6.44 -0.73
CA HIS A 56 6.04 5.50 -0.29
C HIS A 56 5.45 4.40 0.62
N SER A 57 4.53 4.77 1.51
CA SER A 57 3.85 3.82 2.41
C SER A 57 3.00 2.81 1.62
N PHE A 58 2.38 3.22 0.51
CA PHE A 58 1.69 2.28 -0.40
C PHE A 58 2.66 1.29 -1.06
N LEU A 59 3.85 1.72 -1.45
CA LEU A 59 4.87 0.83 -2.02
C LEU A 59 5.43 -0.16 -1.00
N ILE A 60 5.64 0.28 0.25
CA ILE A 60 6.01 -0.61 1.36
C ILE A 60 4.91 -1.65 1.57
N GLY A 61 3.65 -1.22 1.66
CA GLY A 61 2.51 -2.12 1.84
C GLY A 61 2.37 -3.12 0.69
N SER A 62 2.46 -2.65 -0.56
CA SER A 62 2.36 -3.49 -1.76
C SER A 62 3.47 -4.54 -1.82
N THR A 63 4.71 -4.14 -1.52
CA THR A 63 5.85 -5.08 -1.49
C THR A 63 5.69 -6.10 -0.35
N THR A 64 5.20 -5.66 0.81
CA THR A 64 4.91 -6.53 1.95
C THR A 64 3.85 -7.57 1.59
N GLU A 65 2.72 -7.14 0.99
CA GLU A 65 1.65 -8.04 0.56
C GLU A 65 2.13 -9.09 -0.45
N MET A 66 2.96 -8.66 -1.41
CA MET A 66 3.53 -9.52 -2.42
C MET A 66 4.45 -10.59 -1.80
N LEU A 67 5.28 -10.22 -0.84
CA LEU A 67 6.12 -11.18 -0.12
C LEU A 67 5.32 -12.13 0.78
N LEU A 68 4.28 -11.63 1.46
CA LEU A 68 3.35 -12.48 2.23
C LEU A 68 2.63 -13.49 1.32
N SER A 69 2.43 -13.14 0.05
CA SER A 69 1.86 -14.03 -0.96
C SER A 69 2.85 -15.09 -1.48
N GLY A 70 4.06 -15.16 -0.91
CA GLY A 70 5.08 -16.14 -1.29
C GLY A 70 5.85 -15.79 -2.57
N VAL A 71 5.69 -14.57 -3.09
CA VAL A 71 6.48 -14.11 -4.24
C VAL A 71 7.93 -13.98 -3.82
N SER A 72 8.84 -14.47 -4.66
CA SER A 72 10.26 -14.45 -4.32
C SER A 72 10.75 -13.01 -4.13
N PRO A 73 11.67 -12.76 -3.17
CA PRO A 73 12.18 -11.43 -2.91
C PRO A 73 12.84 -10.76 -4.11
N ASP A 74 13.39 -11.54 -5.05
CA ASP A 74 14.00 -11.03 -6.28
C ASP A 74 12.94 -10.47 -7.25
N ILE A 75 11.80 -11.16 -7.37
CA ILE A 75 10.65 -10.67 -8.15
C ILE A 75 10.04 -9.45 -7.45
N ALA A 76 9.95 -9.47 -6.11
CA ALA A 76 9.42 -8.37 -5.34
C ALA A 76 10.28 -7.09 -5.47
N LYS A 77 11.61 -7.23 -5.39
CA LYS A 77 12.56 -6.14 -5.64
C LYS A 77 12.44 -5.60 -7.07
N ALA A 78 12.28 -6.47 -8.06
CA ALA A 78 12.12 -6.06 -9.46
C ALA A 78 10.80 -5.29 -9.67
N MET A 79 9.69 -5.74 -9.08
CA MET A 79 8.40 -5.06 -9.18
C MET A 79 8.35 -3.75 -8.39
N GLY A 80 8.97 -3.69 -7.21
CA GLY A 80 9.04 -2.48 -6.38
C GLY A 80 9.94 -1.37 -6.94
N CYS A 81 10.83 -1.68 -7.90
CA CYS A 81 11.74 -0.71 -8.54
C CYS A 81 11.17 -0.05 -9.81
N CYS A 82 10.05 -0.53 -10.35
CA CYS A 82 9.49 0.00 -11.59
C CYS A 82 8.46 1.12 -11.33
N TRP A 83 8.94 2.29 -10.87
CA TRP A 83 8.23 3.55 -11.13
C TRP A 83 9.20 4.69 -11.47
N PHE A 84 9.22 4.97 -12.79
CA PHE A 84 9.51 6.22 -13.51
C PHE A 84 10.86 6.94 -13.34
N VAL A 85 11.65 6.81 -14.41
CA VAL A 85 12.52 7.80 -15.06
C VAL A 85 12.66 9.15 -14.33
N GLY A 86 13.85 9.39 -13.76
CA GLY A 86 14.36 10.75 -13.54
C GLY A 86 15.00 11.03 -12.18
N THR A 87 14.69 10.24 -11.15
CA THR A 87 15.16 10.56 -9.80
C THR A 87 15.47 9.29 -9.03
N TRP A 88 16.71 8.80 -9.21
CA TRP A 88 17.30 7.75 -8.38
C TRP A 88 17.49 8.27 -6.95
N TYR A 89 16.45 8.26 -6.13
CA TYR A 89 16.64 8.29 -4.67
C TYR A 89 15.84 7.16 -4.04
N MET A 90 16.61 6.20 -3.52
CA MET A 90 16.25 5.02 -2.75
C MET A 90 15.55 3.89 -3.52
N THR A 91 16.24 3.41 -4.55
CA THR A 91 16.26 1.98 -4.88
C THR A 91 16.51 1.18 -3.62
N TRP A 92 15.79 0.06 -3.45
CA TRP A 92 16.04 -0.99 -2.46
C TRP A 92 17.38 -1.68 -2.77
N SER A 93 18.47 -0.92 -2.78
CA SER A 93 19.79 -1.35 -3.24
C SER A 93 20.55 -2.16 -2.18
N SER A 94 19.99 -2.27 -0.97
CA SER A 94 20.64 -2.94 0.13
C SER A 94 19.87 -4.19 0.52
N ASN A 95 20.57 -5.33 0.60
CA ASN A 95 20.05 -6.58 1.17
C ASN A 95 19.53 -6.41 2.61
N SER A 96 19.66 -5.23 3.22
CA SER A 96 18.99 -4.82 4.46
C SER A 96 17.49 -5.16 4.47
N PHE A 97 16.81 -5.11 3.32
CA PHE A 97 15.42 -5.56 3.23
C PHE A 97 15.25 -7.06 3.44
N LEU A 98 16.13 -7.89 2.88
CA LEU A 98 16.10 -9.34 3.12
C LEU A 98 16.35 -9.63 4.60
N CYS A 99 17.27 -8.89 5.24
CA CYS A 99 17.50 -9.02 6.67
C CYS A 99 16.27 -8.62 7.51
N TYR A 100 15.59 -7.53 7.14
CA TYR A 100 14.35 -7.11 7.80
C TYR A 100 13.21 -8.11 7.57
N TRP A 101 13.06 -8.62 6.35
CA TRP A 101 12.01 -9.58 6.00
C TRP A 101 12.20 -10.94 6.70
N HIS A 102 13.43 -11.46 6.69
CA HIS A 102 13.79 -12.66 7.45
C HIS A 102 13.55 -12.45 8.96
N SER A 103 13.79 -11.24 9.47
CA SER A 103 13.47 -10.89 10.85
C SER A 103 11.96 -10.78 11.09
N LEU A 104 11.13 -10.35 10.13
CA LEU A 104 9.67 -10.38 10.25
C LEU A 104 9.12 -11.80 10.30
N GLU A 105 9.67 -12.73 9.51
CA GLU A 105 9.31 -14.16 9.57
C GLU A 105 9.64 -14.76 10.96
N LEU A 106 10.71 -14.28 11.60
CA LEU A 106 11.10 -14.67 12.96
C LEU A 106 10.29 -13.96 14.06
N LEU A 107 9.94 -12.68 13.87
CA LEU A 107 9.25 -11.83 14.85
C LEU A 107 7.73 -11.93 14.79
N GLY A 108 7.16 -12.36 13.66
CA GLY A 108 5.72 -12.55 13.47
C GLY A 108 5.09 -13.49 14.50
N PRO A 109 5.66 -14.68 14.75
CA PRO A 109 5.17 -15.60 15.78
C PRO A 109 5.26 -15.01 17.20
N LEU A 110 6.33 -14.26 17.50
CA LEU A 110 6.56 -13.69 18.84
C LEU A 110 5.54 -12.61 19.22
N HIS A 111 4.95 -11.90 18.24
CA HIS A 111 3.89 -10.91 18.49
C HIS A 111 2.47 -11.50 18.50
N ILE A 112 2.27 -12.65 17.85
CA ILE A 112 0.97 -13.35 17.83
C ILE A 112 0.80 -14.24 19.08
N GLU A 113 1.91 -14.71 19.67
CA GLU A 113 1.90 -15.59 20.86
C GLU A 113 1.88 -14.88 22.21
N LEU A 114 1.84 -13.55 22.28
CA LEU A 114 1.64 -12.86 23.56
C LEU A 114 0.14 -12.83 23.90
N PRO A 115 -0.36 -13.70 24.81
CA PRO A 115 -1.69 -13.52 25.35
C PRO A 115 -1.77 -12.13 26.02
N PRO A 116 -2.93 -11.46 26.01
CA PRO A 116 -3.08 -10.19 26.69
C PRO A 116 -2.63 -10.34 28.16
N PRO A 117 -1.92 -9.36 28.73
CA PRO A 117 -1.46 -9.44 30.11
C PRO A 117 -2.66 -9.69 31.03
N PRO A 118 -2.53 -10.56 32.05
CA PRO A 118 -3.64 -10.87 32.94
C PRO A 118 -4.12 -9.56 33.58
N THR A 119 -5.41 -9.28 33.37
CA THR A 119 -6.08 -8.11 33.94
C THR A 119 -5.98 -8.26 35.45
N SER A 120 -5.20 -7.40 36.10
CA SER A 120 -5.02 -7.43 37.55
C SER A 120 -6.38 -7.13 38.20
N THR A 121 -7.05 -8.18 38.67
CA THR A 121 -8.23 -8.12 39.51
C THR A 121 -7.85 -7.36 40.79
N HIS A 122 -8.27 -6.10 40.88
CA HIS A 122 -8.15 -5.32 42.10
C HIS A 122 -9.10 -5.90 43.15
N LEU A 123 -8.57 -6.76 44.02
CA LEU A 123 -9.22 -7.19 45.26
C LEU A 123 -9.36 -5.98 46.18
N SER A 124 -10.59 -5.48 46.33
CA SER A 124 -10.99 -4.59 47.42
C SER A 124 -11.26 -5.44 48.67
N ILE A 125 -10.48 -5.20 49.72
CA ILE A 125 -10.88 -5.43 51.12
C ILE A 125 -11.08 -4.05 51.73
#